data_AF-A0A6J8EPA1-F1
#
_entry.id   AF-A0A6J8EPA1-F1
#
_cell.length_a   1.000
_cell.length_b   1.000
_cell.length_c   1.000
_cell.angle_alpha   90.00
_cell.angle_beta   90.00
_cell.angle_gamma   90.00
#
_symmetry.space_group_name_H-M   'P 1'
#
loop_
_entity.id
_entity.type
_entity.pdbx_description
1 polymer ?
#
loop_
_entity_poly.entity_id
_entity_poly.type
_entity_poly.pdbx_seq_one_letter_code
_entity_poly.pdbx_strand_id
1 'polypeptide(L)'
;MNKTSLPSISLNSLEQINLGDNPFSCTCNQKWFFEWIKQTKVKIVGYPNRYKCRNSNELVGQFLKDYNPTDDICKPWNPLYTMAIVLSLFGVSILVIIICVWICQNNIKNTVHLLRVVYNHRQGHVAFDERLNYEYHAFAVYCGADREWVHNVFKVKRE
;
A
#
# COMPACT_ATOMS: atom_id res chain seq x y z
N MET A 1 9.62 6.15 21.89
CA MET A 1 10.68 5.49 22.67
C MET A 1 10.32 4.02 22.79
N ASN A 2 11.04 3.14 22.10
CA ASN A 2 10.94 1.70 22.30
C ASN A 2 12.39 1.22 22.57
N LYS A 3 12.77 1.21 23.86
CA LYS A 3 14.09 0.79 24.37
C LYS A 3 13.78 -0.14 25.54
N THR A 4 13.78 -1.43 25.27
CA THR A 4 12.94 -2.43 25.95
C THR A 4 13.32 -2.84 27.37
N SER A 5 14.25 -2.19 28.09
CA SER A 5 14.53 -2.67 29.47
C SER A 5 15.37 -1.76 30.39
N LEU A 6 15.45 -0.45 30.17
CA LEU A 6 15.83 0.44 31.28
C LEU A 6 14.56 1.19 31.67
N PRO A 7 14.03 1.00 32.90
CA PRO A 7 12.88 1.77 33.33
C PRO A 7 13.21 3.25 33.17
N SER A 8 12.18 4.08 33.09
CA SER A 8 12.24 5.54 33.09
C SER A 8 12.85 6.12 34.39
N ILE A 9 13.80 5.44 35.01
CA ILE A 9 14.86 6.05 35.80
C ILE A 9 15.46 7.11 34.90
N SER A 10 15.31 8.37 35.30
CA SER A 10 16.01 9.46 34.66
C SER A 10 17.49 9.10 34.66
N LEU A 11 18.03 8.72 33.50
CA LEU A 11 19.46 8.49 33.34
C LEU A 11 20.28 9.73 33.72
N ASN A 12 19.62 10.89 33.86
CA ASN A 12 20.22 12.15 34.31
C ASN A 12 20.60 12.14 35.80
N SER A 13 19.95 11.33 36.66
CA SER A 13 20.30 11.23 38.09
C SER A 13 21.11 9.98 38.44
N LEU A 14 21.44 9.16 37.45
CA LEU A 14 22.19 7.93 37.66
C LEU A 14 23.70 8.25 37.73
N GLU A 15 24.34 8.04 38.87
CA GLU A 15 25.78 8.32 39.00
C GLU A 15 26.65 7.15 38.56
N GLN A 16 26.26 5.93 38.91
CA GLN A 16 27.01 4.72 38.60
C GLN A 16 26.10 3.55 38.26
N ILE A 17 26.57 2.67 37.38
CA ILE A 17 25.88 1.44 37.01
C ILE A 17 26.89 0.30 36.88
N ASN A 18 26.55 -0.88 37.38
CA ASN A 18 27.35 -2.10 37.22
C ASN A 18 26.52 -3.16 36.50
N LEU A 19 26.91 -3.47 35.27
CA LEU A 19 26.33 -4.55 34.46
C LEU A 19 27.41 -5.57 34.05
N GLY A 20 28.54 -5.64 34.77
CA GLY A 20 29.62 -6.58 34.47
C GLY A 20 29.15 -8.04 34.46
N ASP A 21 29.76 -8.83 33.60
CA ASP A 21 29.57 -10.28 33.39
C ASP A 21 28.16 -10.71 32.93
N ASN A 22 27.36 -9.76 32.46
CA ASN A 22 26.06 -10.05 31.88
C ASN A 22 26.14 -10.66 30.46
N PRO A 23 25.14 -11.47 30.05
CA PRO A 23 25.00 -12.03 28.71
C PRO A 23 24.63 -10.98 27.65
N PHE A 24 25.54 -10.08 27.29
CA PHE A 24 25.22 -9.07 26.27
C PHE A 24 25.02 -9.72 24.90
N SER A 25 23.85 -9.52 24.30
CA SER A 25 23.65 -9.89 22.90
C SER A 25 24.17 -8.77 22.02
N CYS A 26 25.09 -9.08 21.10
CA CYS A 26 25.70 -8.09 20.22
C CYS A 26 25.00 -8.14 18.86
N THR A 27 23.81 -7.55 18.84
CA THR A 27 22.91 -7.51 17.68
C THR A 27 22.57 -6.07 17.29
N CYS A 28 22.08 -5.89 16.07
CA CYS A 28 21.63 -4.58 15.58
C CYS A 28 20.54 -3.95 16.46
N ASN A 29 19.68 -4.77 17.08
CA ASN A 29 18.62 -4.30 17.98
C ASN A 29 19.18 -3.66 19.27
N GLN A 30 20.42 -3.98 19.63
CA GLN A 30 21.11 -3.47 20.82
C GLN A 30 22.14 -2.40 20.51
N LYS A 31 22.28 -1.98 19.24
CA LYS A 31 23.20 -0.91 18.81
C LYS A 31 23.07 0.37 19.67
N TRP A 32 21.84 0.77 19.97
CA TRP A 32 21.55 1.96 20.80
C TRP A 32 22.21 1.90 22.19
N PHE A 33 22.31 0.72 22.79
CA PHE A 33 22.86 0.54 24.14
C PHE A 33 24.38 0.68 24.12
N PHE A 34 25.03 0.13 23.11
CA PHE A 34 26.47 0.27 22.91
C PHE A 34 26.86 1.71 22.61
N GLU A 35 26.07 2.42 21.81
CA GLU A 35 26.24 3.86 21.57
C GLU A 35 26.04 4.66 22.86
N TRP A 36 25.03 4.33 23.66
CA TRP A 36 24.80 4.98 24.95
C TRP A 36 25.99 4.78 25.91
N ILE A 37 26.53 3.56 26.02
CA ILE A 37 27.73 3.28 26.85
C ILE A 37 28.91 4.17 26.44
N LYS A 38 29.11 4.43 25.15
CA LYS A 38 30.22 5.26 24.64
C LYS A 38 30.05 6.75 24.94
N GLN A 39 28.81 7.22 25.11
CA GLN A 39 28.48 8.65 25.23
C GLN A 39 28.02 9.07 26.63
N THR A 40 27.64 8.11 27.48
CA THR A 40 27.07 8.39 28.81
C THR A 40 28.11 8.97 29.77
N LYS A 41 27.66 9.86 30.66
CA LYS A 41 28.45 10.39 31.78
C LYS A 41 28.36 9.51 33.04
N VAL A 42 27.46 8.52 33.04
CA VAL A 42 27.28 7.59 34.14
C VAL A 42 28.55 6.74 34.30
N LYS A 43 29.05 6.58 35.52
CA LYS A 43 30.21 5.71 35.80
C LYS A 43 29.84 4.24 35.61
N ILE A 44 30.39 3.62 34.58
CA ILE A 44 30.15 2.20 34.30
C ILE A 44 31.21 1.35 35.02
N VAL A 45 30.81 0.69 36.10
CA VAL A 45 31.71 -0.11 36.94
C VAL A 45 32.17 -1.35 36.16
N GLY A 46 33.48 -1.59 36.13
CA GLY A 46 34.09 -2.76 35.51
C GLY A 46 34.17 -2.72 33.98
N TYR A 47 33.75 -1.63 33.33
CA TYR A 47 33.91 -1.44 31.89
C TYR A 47 35.35 -1.01 31.56
N PRO A 48 35.97 -1.52 30.47
CA PRO A 48 35.42 -2.45 29.48
C PRO A 48 35.59 -3.94 29.81
N ASN A 49 36.41 -4.29 30.81
CA ASN A 49 36.93 -5.66 30.97
C ASN A 49 35.87 -6.72 31.32
N ARG A 50 34.80 -6.34 32.02
CA ARG A 50 33.70 -7.26 32.41
C ARG A 50 32.53 -7.23 31.43
N TYR A 51 32.68 -6.63 30.25
CA TYR A 51 31.59 -6.41 29.31
C TYR A 51 31.92 -7.10 27.99
N LYS A 52 31.37 -8.30 27.80
CA LYS A 52 31.63 -9.17 26.65
C LYS A 52 30.36 -9.65 25.97
N CYS A 53 30.40 -9.80 24.65
CA CYS A 53 29.32 -10.37 23.85
C CYS A 53 29.12 -11.86 24.14
N ARG A 54 27.87 -12.31 24.29
CA ARG A 54 27.47 -13.71 24.49
C ARG A 54 26.78 -14.34 23.28
N ASN A 55 26.27 -13.56 22.32
CA ASN A 55 25.51 -14.01 21.14
C ASN A 55 26.11 -13.38 19.86
N SER A 56 26.21 -13.96 18.65
CA SER A 56 26.10 -15.33 18.10
C SER A 56 27.22 -15.49 17.06
N ASN A 57 27.71 -16.71 16.85
CA ASN A 57 28.67 -17.17 15.83
C ASN A 57 30.11 -16.62 15.94
N GLU A 58 30.40 -15.36 15.61
CA GLU A 58 31.81 -14.88 15.49
C GLU A 58 32.25 -13.93 16.61
N LEU A 59 31.31 -13.39 17.39
CA LEU A 59 31.59 -12.30 18.35
C LEU A 59 31.66 -12.77 19.81
N VAL A 60 31.66 -14.09 20.05
CA VAL A 60 31.65 -14.64 21.42
C VAL A 60 32.92 -14.25 22.16
N GLY A 61 32.76 -13.62 23.33
CA GLY A 61 33.89 -13.20 24.16
C GLY A 61 34.55 -11.89 23.72
N GLN A 62 34.15 -11.31 22.59
CA GLN A 62 34.61 -9.97 22.18
C GLN A 62 34.14 -8.92 23.18
N PHE A 63 35.00 -7.95 23.48
CA PHE A 63 34.64 -6.84 24.35
C PHE A 63 33.63 -5.91 23.69
N LEU A 64 32.66 -5.43 24.46
CA LEU A 64 31.64 -4.48 23.99
C LEU A 64 32.26 -3.19 23.42
N LYS A 65 33.42 -2.77 23.91
CA LYS A 65 34.14 -1.59 23.39
C LYS A 65 34.56 -1.72 21.92
N ASP A 66 34.83 -2.95 21.49
CA ASP A 66 35.37 -3.25 20.16
C ASP A 66 34.25 -3.61 19.17
N TYR A 67 33.03 -3.85 19.67
CA TYR A 67 31.86 -4.05 18.83
C TYR A 67 31.40 -2.72 18.22
N ASN A 68 31.50 -2.62 16.90
CA ASN A 68 31.06 -1.46 16.12
C ASN A 68 30.25 -1.90 14.90
N PRO A 69 28.94 -2.15 15.06
CA PRO A 69 28.10 -2.55 13.94
C PRO A 69 27.92 -1.40 12.95
N THR A 70 28.47 -1.58 11.75
CA THR A 70 28.29 -0.67 10.61
C THR A 70 26.83 -0.66 10.16
N ASP A 71 26.37 0.47 9.62
CA ASP A 71 24.99 0.60 9.09
C ASP A 71 24.73 -0.35 7.92
N ASP A 72 25.79 -0.78 7.22
CA ASP A 72 25.70 -1.80 6.17
C ASP A 72 25.33 -3.20 6.70
N ILE A 73 25.77 -3.54 7.92
CA ILE A 73 25.42 -4.80 8.59
C ILE A 73 24.06 -4.67 9.26
N CYS A 74 23.79 -3.50 9.86
CA CYS A 74 22.55 -3.21 10.55
C CYS A 74 21.56 -2.43 9.70
N LYS A 75 21.21 -2.98 8.55
CA LYS A 75 20.15 -2.40 7.71
C LYS A 75 18.80 -2.54 8.43
N PRO A 76 18.09 -1.44 8.72
CA PRO A 76 16.76 -1.51 9.33
C PRO A 76 15.73 -2.12 8.38
N TRP A 77 16.01 -2.10 7.08
CA TRP A 77 15.12 -2.60 6.03
C TRP A 77 15.87 -3.56 5.12
N ASN A 78 15.22 -4.68 4.78
CA ASN A 78 15.74 -5.57 3.77
C ASN A 78 15.39 -5.00 2.38
N PRO A 79 16.39 -4.66 1.54
CA PRO A 79 16.14 -4.03 0.25
C PRO A 79 15.26 -4.88 -0.67
N LEU A 80 15.38 -6.21 -0.61
CA LEU A 80 14.53 -7.11 -1.39
C LEU A 80 13.07 -7.03 -0.95
N TYR A 81 12.83 -6.97 0.36
CA TYR A 81 11.48 -6.83 0.92
C TYR A 81 10.87 -5.47 0.58
N THR A 82 11.64 -4.39 0.67
CA THR A 82 11.17 -3.06 0.27
C THR A 82 10.83 -2.98 -1.22
N MET A 83 11.65 -3.61 -2.07
CA MET A 83 11.37 -3.67 -3.51
C MET A 83 10.11 -4.47 -3.81
N ALA A 84 9.89 -5.60 -3.14
CA ALA A 84 8.71 -6.42 -3.32
C ALA A 84 7.41 -5.66 -2.96
N ILE A 85 7.42 -4.89 -1.86
CA ILE A 85 6.26 -4.07 -1.46
C ILE A 85 5.95 -3.01 -2.52
N VAL A 86 6.98 -2.27 -2.99
CA VAL A 86 6.78 -1.20 -3.97
C VAL A 86 6.21 -1.74 -5.28
N LEU A 87 6.75 -2.86 -5.77
CA LEU A 87 6.25 -3.52 -6.99
C LEU A 87 4.80 -4.00 -6.83
N SER A 88 4.47 -4.55 -5.66
CA SER A 88 3.12 -5.01 -5.37
C SER A 88 2.12 -3.84 -5.35
N LEU A 89 2.46 -2.73 -4.69
CA LEU A 89 1.62 -1.54 -4.64
C LEU A 89 1.41 -0.92 -6.02
N PHE A 90 2.45 -0.89 -6.84
CA PHE A 90 2.38 -0.38 -8.21
C PHE A 90 1.54 -1.29 -9.12
N GLY A 91 1.63 -2.61 -8.96
CA GLY A 91 0.77 -3.56 -9.68
C GLY A 91 -0.70 -3.38 -9.32
N VAL A 92 -1.02 -3.23 -8.04
CA VAL A 92 -2.40 -3.00 -7.57
C VAL A 92 -2.96 -1.69 -8.10
N SER A 93 -2.18 -0.59 -8.07
CA SER A 93 -2.65 0.70 -8.59
C SER A 93 -2.97 0.66 -10.08
N ILE A 94 -2.13 -0.03 -10.89
CA ILE A 94 -2.39 -0.23 -12.32
C ILE A 94 -3.67 -1.02 -12.54
N LEU A 95 -3.87 -2.12 -11.81
CA LEU A 95 -5.09 -2.94 -11.95
C LEU A 95 -6.35 -2.13 -11.63
N VAL A 96 -6.32 -1.33 -10.57
CA VAL A 96 -7.41 -0.42 -10.21
C VAL A 96 -7.69 0.58 -11.33
N ILE A 97 -6.65 1.20 -11.89
CA ILE A 97 -6.80 2.16 -13.01
C ILE A 97 -7.43 1.49 -14.23
N ILE A 98 -7.00 0.28 -14.61
CA ILE A 98 -7.56 -0.46 -15.75
C ILE A 98 -9.05 -0.74 -15.52
N ILE A 99 -9.43 -1.21 -14.33
CA ILE A 99 -10.83 -1.48 -13.98
C ILE A 99 -11.66 -0.19 -14.04
N CYS A 100 -11.14 0.90 -13.45
CA CYS A 100 -11.79 2.20 -13.49
C CYS A 100 -12.02 2.68 -14.93
N VAL A 101 -11.00 2.59 -15.80
CA VAL A 101 -11.12 2.97 -17.21
C VAL A 101 -12.16 2.10 -17.93
N TRP A 102 -12.14 0.79 -17.71
CA TRP A 102 -13.09 -0.14 -18.34
C TRP A 102 -14.55 0.20 -17.98
N ILE A 103 -14.83 0.44 -16.69
CA ILE A 103 -16.16 0.83 -16.21
C ILE A 103 -16.56 2.22 -16.76
N CYS A 104 -15.65 3.20 -16.69
CA CYS A 104 -15.94 4.56 -17.11
C CYS A 104 -16.15 4.69 -18.63
N GLN A 105 -15.41 3.93 -19.45
CA GLN A 105 -15.53 4.01 -20.90
C GLN A 105 -16.94 3.69 -21.40
N ASN A 106 -17.58 2.65 -20.84
CA ASN A 106 -18.92 2.28 -21.27
C ASN A 106 -19.96 3.32 -20.85
N ASN A 107 -19.81 3.89 -19.65
CA ASN A 107 -20.67 4.97 -19.17
C ASN A 107 -20.54 6.24 -20.02
N ILE A 108 -19.31 6.63 -20.40
CA ILE A 108 -19.08 7.80 -21.27
C ILE A 108 -19.71 7.57 -22.65
N LYS A 109 -19.50 6.40 -23.26
CA LYS A 109 -20.10 6.06 -24.57
C LYS A 109 -21.63 6.12 -24.51
N ASN A 110 -22.23 5.58 -23.46
CA ASN A 110 -23.67 5.59 -23.27
C ASN A 110 -24.23 7.01 -23.09
N THR A 111 -23.58 7.82 -22.24
CA THR A 111 -23.98 9.22 -22.02
C THR A 111 -23.88 10.04 -23.31
N VAL A 112 -22.81 9.90 -24.09
CA VAL A 112 -22.67 10.59 -25.39
C VAL A 112 -23.74 10.13 -26.37
N HIS A 113 -24.06 8.84 -26.41
CA HIS A 113 -25.14 8.31 -27.25
C HIS A 113 -26.50 8.91 -26.87
N LEU A 114 -26.85 8.90 -25.58
CA LEU A 114 -28.09 9.49 -25.07
C LEU A 114 -28.17 11.00 -25.36
N LEU A 115 -27.07 11.73 -25.15
CA LEU A 115 -26.99 13.15 -25.48
C LEU A 115 -27.19 13.42 -26.98
N ARG A 116 -26.61 12.58 -27.86
CA ARG A 116 -26.82 12.69 -29.31
C ARG A 116 -28.28 12.46 -29.69
N VAL A 117 -28.94 11.47 -29.07
CA VAL A 117 -30.37 11.20 -29.29
C VAL A 117 -31.22 12.38 -28.83
N VAL A 118 -30.99 12.90 -27.62
CA VAL A 118 -31.74 14.06 -27.08
C VAL A 118 -31.51 15.32 -27.92
N TYR A 119 -30.26 15.57 -28.33
CA TYR A 119 -29.92 16.72 -29.16
C TYR A 119 -30.61 16.66 -30.53
N ASN A 120 -30.55 15.50 -31.20
CA ASN A 120 -31.23 15.28 -32.48
C ASN A 120 -32.75 15.40 -32.33
N HIS A 121 -33.34 14.90 -31.23
CA HIS A 121 -34.76 15.05 -30.96
C HIS A 121 -35.15 16.51 -30.70
N ARG A 122 -34.29 17.30 -30.05
CA ARG A 122 -34.53 18.75 -29.81
C ARG A 122 -34.48 19.59 -31.08
N GLN A 123 -33.77 19.17 -32.12
CA GLN A 123 -33.77 19.86 -33.41
C GLN A 123 -35.07 19.68 -34.21
N GLY A 124 -36.06 18.96 -33.66
CA GLY A 124 -37.33 18.67 -34.32
C GLY A 124 -37.22 17.43 -35.20
N HIS A 125 -38.32 16.68 -35.31
CA HIS A 125 -38.39 15.52 -36.18
C HIS A 125 -37.97 15.91 -37.60
N VAL A 126 -37.01 15.20 -38.17
CA VAL A 126 -36.72 15.29 -39.61
C VAL A 126 -38.03 14.93 -40.32
N ALA A 127 -38.52 15.85 -41.18
CA ALA A 127 -39.76 15.62 -41.90
C ALA A 127 -39.66 14.32 -42.70
N PHE A 128 -40.70 13.49 -42.60
CA PHE A 128 -40.79 12.23 -43.32
C PHE A 128 -40.74 12.51 -44.82
N ASP A 129 -39.73 12.00 -45.52
CA ASP A 129 -39.66 12.12 -46.98
C ASP A 129 -40.56 11.06 -47.60
N GLU A 130 -41.76 11.47 -48.02
CA GLU A 130 -42.78 10.62 -48.65
C GLU A 130 -42.30 9.96 -49.96
N ARG A 131 -41.17 10.40 -50.55
CA ARG A 131 -40.58 9.77 -51.73
C ARG A 131 -39.79 8.51 -51.43
N LEU A 132 -39.39 8.31 -50.18
CA LEU A 132 -38.65 7.13 -49.74
C LEU A 132 -39.65 6.08 -49.24
N ASN A 133 -39.71 4.94 -49.90
CA ASN A 133 -40.51 3.80 -49.44
C ASN A 133 -39.79 3.13 -48.25
N TYR A 134 -40.19 3.49 -47.03
CA TYR A 134 -39.73 2.82 -45.83
C TYR A 134 -40.51 1.52 -45.60
N GLU A 135 -39.79 0.41 -45.35
CA GLU A 135 -40.38 -0.89 -45.06
C GLU A 135 -41.05 -0.94 -43.66
N TYR A 136 -40.57 -0.11 -42.72
CA TYR A 136 -41.02 -0.09 -41.32
C TYR A 136 -41.41 1.33 -40.87
N HIS A 137 -42.44 1.44 -40.04
CA HIS A 137 -42.89 2.71 -39.45
C HIS A 137 -41.99 3.19 -38.30
N ALA A 138 -41.41 2.27 -37.54
CA ALA A 138 -40.52 2.58 -36.42
C ALA A 138 -39.61 1.38 -36.11
N PHE A 139 -38.42 1.68 -35.58
CA PHE A 139 -37.50 0.68 -35.05
C PHE A 139 -37.47 0.77 -33.52
N ALA A 140 -37.68 -0.36 -32.84
CA ALA A 140 -37.57 -0.46 -31.39
C ALA A 140 -36.20 -1.03 -31.01
N VAL A 141 -35.39 -0.23 -30.31
CA VAL A 141 -34.10 -0.66 -29.75
C VAL A 141 -34.27 -0.87 -28.25
N TYR A 142 -33.92 -2.06 -27.76
CA TYR A 142 -34.14 -2.45 -26.37
C TYR A 142 -32.99 -3.35 -25.86
N CYS A 143 -32.82 -3.41 -24.54
CA CYS A 143 -31.83 -4.28 -23.90
C CYS A 143 -32.29 -5.74 -23.92
N GLY A 144 -31.38 -6.71 -23.98
CA GLY A 144 -31.73 -8.14 -23.98
C GLY A 144 -32.62 -8.57 -22.81
N ALA A 145 -32.50 -7.92 -21.65
CA ALA A 145 -33.35 -8.15 -20.47
C ALA A 145 -34.84 -7.80 -20.71
N ASP A 146 -35.12 -6.80 -21.56
CA ASP A 146 -36.47 -6.31 -21.83
C ASP A 146 -37.14 -7.04 -23.01
N ARG A 147 -36.48 -8.06 -23.58
CA ARG A 147 -36.94 -8.76 -24.78
C ARG A 147 -38.35 -9.32 -24.62
N GLU A 148 -38.60 -9.98 -23.49
CA GLU A 148 -39.89 -10.62 -23.24
C GLU A 148 -41.02 -9.59 -23.22
N TRP A 149 -40.84 -8.48 -22.52
CA TRP A 149 -41.82 -7.39 -22.47
C TRP A 149 -42.03 -6.74 -23.85
N VAL A 150 -40.96 -6.47 -24.60
CA VAL A 150 -41.10 -5.85 -25.93
C VAL A 150 -41.86 -6.76 -26.90
N HIS A 151 -41.57 -8.06 -26.86
CA HIS A 151 -42.22 -9.00 -27.77
C HIS A 151 -43.66 -9.34 -27.36
N ASN A 152 -43.94 -9.42 -26.06
CA ASN A 152 -45.24 -9.88 -25.56
C ASN A 152 -46.21 -8.75 -25.22
N VAL A 153 -45.73 -7.52 -25.00
CA VAL A 153 -46.57 -6.36 -24.63
C VAL A 153 -46.49 -5.28 -25.68
N PHE A 154 -45.28 -4.85 -26.04
CA PHE A 154 -45.10 -3.70 -26.95
C PHE A 154 -45.50 -4.02 -28.39
N LYS A 155 -45.22 -5.24 -28.89
CA LYS A 155 -45.58 -5.66 -30.26
C LYS A 155 -47.04 -6.10 -30.42
N VAL A 156 -47.77 -6.36 -29.34
CA VAL A 156 -49.12 -6.91 -29.46
C VAL A 156 -50.07 -5.84 -29.96
N LYS A 157 -50.47 -5.99 -31.23
CA LYS A 157 -51.55 -5.23 -31.83
C LYS A 157 -52.85 -5.74 -31.20
N ARG A 158 -53.49 -4.93 -30.35
CA ARG A 158 -54.85 -5.21 -29.89
C ARG A 158 -55.76 -5.00 -31.11
N GLU A 159 -56.42 -6.07 -31.56
CA GLU A 159 -57.44 -6.05 -32.60
C GLU A 159 -58.60 -5.12 -32.22
#